data_AF-W1PMN6-F1
#
_entry.id   AF-W1PMN6-F1
#
_cell.length_a   1.000
_cell.length_b   1.000
_cell.length_c   1.000
_cell.angle_alpha   90.00
_cell.angle_beta   90.00
_cell.angle_gamma   90.00
#
_symmetry.space_group_name_H-M   'P 1'
#
loop_
_entity.id
_entity.type
_entity.pdbx_description
1 polymer ?
#
loop_
_entity_poly.entity_id
_entity_poly.type
_entity_poly.pdbx_seq_one_letter_code
_entity_poly.pdbx_strand_id
1 'polypeptide(L)'
;MDQTYGIPSKEDDSLPSPGDVENQAGMHPSARFSSLEGILPCVLHMCMPRALRSCLNWLFMVILGMNWLFMVMLAMNIIKNSFVLLGSKTMEGLREKKEMHLQALKLLKKLNKEAGPAVYKGWGEDPGNYSKIARKFKNGRLVKKCIRSPVMVAILNGNYDFVIETIEEFPQLMLSTDVEDGGSMLHLAVRVRELEIFKHLLRMRETVIESTDAFGNTVLHISAKLAPSQQLNTIAGAALQLQRELQWFRSIEQLTPEVLQDALNFEGKTASNVFSEEHEMLVKEGERWMKDTATSCTVVSVLIATMVFASAFQVPGGINSNGLPNLLQHTPFMVFTISIVIALSTSLTSAVMFLYILTARYAEEDFRLALPTRLILGLAGVFISIIAMMVSFTATIFLMLSAIKMPWGVFAVYILACFPVTIFASMQLPLFITLRPKWSGPEQAGVLINPYFMPVLYLTLRGEKQNSWPLEPDHYPSV
;
A
#
# COMPACT_ATOMS: atom_id res chain seq x y z
N MET A 1 82.48 65.02 -20.15
CA MET A 1 82.15 66.46 -20.22
C MET A 1 80.92 66.69 -19.36
N ASP A 2 81.08 66.71 -18.03
CA ASP A 2 81.29 67.94 -17.21
C ASP A 2 80.74 69.25 -17.84
N GLN A 3 80.09 70.19 -17.13
CA GLN A 3 79.94 70.55 -15.69
C GLN A 3 78.47 71.05 -15.44
N THR A 4 77.85 71.33 -14.27
CA THR A 4 78.02 71.26 -12.78
C THR A 4 76.61 71.60 -12.17
N TYR A 5 76.24 71.66 -10.87
CA TYR A 5 76.80 71.54 -9.50
C TYR A 5 75.68 70.87 -8.61
N GLY A 6 75.41 71.01 -7.29
CA GLY A 6 75.95 71.74 -6.11
C GLY A 6 75.00 71.57 -4.88
N ILE A 7 75.51 71.58 -3.63
CA ILE A 7 74.83 71.30 -2.33
C ILE A 7 75.72 71.81 -1.15
N PRO A 8 75.32 71.84 0.16
CA PRO A 8 74.02 71.61 0.83
C PRO A 8 73.58 72.74 1.84
N SER A 9 72.44 72.58 2.53
CA SER A 9 72.08 73.27 3.80
C SER A 9 71.07 72.46 4.67
N LYS A 10 70.67 72.94 5.87
CA LYS A 10 70.02 72.16 6.97
C LYS A 10 69.38 73.07 8.06
N GLU A 11 68.33 72.59 8.77
CA GLU A 11 67.69 73.19 10.00
C GLU A 11 66.95 74.56 9.80
N ASP A 12 66.07 75.09 10.69
CA ASP A 12 65.93 75.05 12.16
C ASP A 12 64.54 74.61 12.74
N ASP A 13 64.51 74.34 14.05
CA ASP A 13 63.36 73.97 14.91
C ASP A 13 62.66 75.15 15.62
N SER A 14 61.41 74.95 16.09
CA SER A 14 60.98 75.41 17.43
C SER A 14 59.63 74.83 17.93
N LEU A 15 59.65 74.38 19.19
CA LEU A 15 58.53 73.98 20.06
C LEU A 15 58.53 74.94 21.30
N PRO A 16 57.54 75.00 22.23
CA PRO A 16 56.59 73.94 22.61
C PRO A 16 55.12 74.35 22.93
N SER A 17 54.37 73.37 23.44
CA SER A 17 52.97 73.33 23.96
C SER A 17 52.74 74.14 25.26
N PRO A 18 51.57 74.08 25.98
CA PRO A 18 50.30 73.34 25.74
C PRO A 18 48.99 74.15 26.03
N GLY A 19 47.81 73.50 25.92
CA GLY A 19 46.62 73.86 26.72
C GLY A 19 45.26 73.77 26.04
N ASP A 20 44.53 72.66 26.25
CA ASP A 20 43.06 72.62 26.12
C ASP A 20 42.39 73.21 27.38
N VAL A 21 41.17 73.75 27.27
CA VAL A 21 40.05 73.63 28.24
C VAL A 21 38.87 74.53 27.82
N GLU A 22 37.71 73.91 27.53
CA GLU A 22 36.33 74.42 27.75
C GLU A 22 35.91 75.77 27.08
N ASN A 23 34.65 76.24 27.03
CA ASN A 23 33.26 75.72 27.18
C ASN A 23 32.34 76.69 26.34
N GLN A 24 31.03 76.54 26.12
CA GLN A 24 29.98 75.68 26.69
C GLN A 24 28.78 75.53 25.71
N ALA A 25 27.72 74.87 26.19
CA ALA A 25 26.39 74.64 25.61
C ALA A 25 25.77 75.75 24.70
N GLY A 26 24.85 75.44 23.76
CA GLY A 26 24.28 74.14 23.37
C GLY A 26 22.75 74.06 23.44
N MET A 27 22.12 73.27 22.57
CA MET A 27 20.72 72.82 22.70
C MET A 27 20.52 71.41 22.12
N HIS A 28 19.62 70.66 22.76
CA HIS A 28 19.37 69.21 22.64
C HIS A 28 17.95 68.95 22.06
N PRO A 29 17.43 67.70 21.96
CA PRO A 29 18.07 66.38 21.84
C PRO A 29 17.43 65.46 20.76
N SER A 30 18.11 64.38 20.38
CA SER A 30 17.51 63.02 20.44
C SER A 30 18.62 61.97 20.48
N ALA A 31 18.39 60.83 21.15
CA ALA A 31 19.42 59.83 21.42
C ALA A 31 19.10 58.48 20.79
N ARG A 32 20.12 57.79 20.27
CA ARG A 32 20.13 56.33 20.07
C ARG A 32 21.50 55.74 20.38
N PHE A 33 21.51 54.72 21.24
CA PHE A 33 22.63 53.79 21.36
C PHE A 33 22.73 52.94 20.09
N SER A 34 23.94 52.72 19.58
CA SER A 34 24.19 51.84 18.42
C SER A 34 25.63 51.27 18.43
N SER A 35 25.95 50.42 19.40
CA SER A 35 27.30 49.82 19.52
C SER A 35 27.35 48.41 20.13
N LEU A 36 26.22 47.67 20.20
CA LEU A 36 26.17 46.33 20.80
C LEU A 36 25.87 45.16 19.85
N GLU A 37 25.44 45.40 18.61
CA GLU A 37 25.02 44.32 17.68
C GLU A 37 26.21 43.62 16.99
N GLY A 38 27.38 44.25 16.89
CA GLY A 38 28.55 43.70 16.18
C GLY A 38 29.31 42.58 16.93
N ILE A 39 29.13 42.46 18.25
CA ILE A 39 29.96 41.57 19.09
C ILE A 39 29.28 40.22 19.32
N LEU A 40 27.95 40.20 19.46
CA LEU A 40 27.18 39.00 19.82
C LEU A 40 27.33 37.84 18.80
N PRO A 41 27.33 38.07 17.46
CA PRO A 41 27.56 36.99 16.49
C PRO A 41 28.95 36.37 16.61
N CYS A 42 29.98 37.20 16.83
CA CYS A 42 31.38 36.77 16.90
C CYS A 42 31.65 35.89 18.12
N VAL A 43 31.13 36.27 19.30
CA VAL A 43 31.26 35.48 20.54
C VAL A 43 30.57 34.11 20.41
N LEU A 44 29.35 34.07 19.85
CA LEU A 44 28.64 32.82 19.58
C LEU A 44 29.36 31.94 18.54
N HIS A 45 30.01 32.54 17.55
CA HIS A 45 30.71 31.77 16.52
C HIS A 45 32.00 31.10 17.04
N MET A 46 32.70 31.75 17.98
CA MET A 46 33.91 31.22 18.62
C MET A 46 33.65 30.28 19.80
N CYS A 47 32.61 30.52 20.61
CA CYS A 47 32.41 29.83 21.89
C CYS A 47 31.46 28.60 21.86
N MET A 48 31.18 28.05 20.67
CA MET A 48 30.42 26.78 20.53
C MET A 48 31.35 25.59 20.28
N PRO A 49 31.45 24.62 21.22
CA PRO A 49 32.23 23.38 21.04
C PRO A 49 31.83 22.62 19.78
N ARG A 50 32.78 21.91 19.15
CA ARG A 50 32.50 21.05 17.99
C ARG A 50 31.40 20.03 18.29
N ALA A 51 31.40 19.45 19.49
CA ALA A 51 30.34 18.56 19.96
C ALA A 51 28.96 19.24 19.99
N LEU A 52 28.86 20.47 20.48
CA LEU A 52 27.58 21.20 20.56
C LEU A 52 27.09 21.62 19.15
N ARG A 53 28.00 21.97 18.25
CA ARG A 53 27.67 22.30 16.84
C ARG A 53 27.27 21.06 16.03
N SER A 54 27.91 19.92 16.26
CA SER A 54 27.47 18.62 15.72
C SER A 54 26.16 18.16 16.35
N CYS A 55 25.94 18.39 17.64
CA CYS A 55 24.68 18.08 18.32
C CYS A 55 23.55 18.98 17.81
N LEU A 56 23.79 20.27 17.54
CA LEU A 56 22.81 21.15 16.89
C LEU A 56 22.55 20.75 15.44
N ASN A 57 23.57 20.34 14.66
CA ASN A 57 23.35 19.80 13.31
C ASN A 57 22.65 18.44 13.33
N TRP A 58 22.88 17.61 14.35
CA TRP A 58 22.16 16.34 14.54
C TRP A 58 20.73 16.59 14.98
N LEU A 59 20.49 17.50 15.93
CA LEU A 59 19.17 17.97 16.32
C LEU A 59 18.45 18.62 15.14
N PHE A 60 19.14 19.36 14.28
CA PHE A 60 18.58 19.96 13.06
C PHE A 60 18.32 18.90 11.98
N MET A 61 19.13 17.84 11.87
CA MET A 61 18.86 16.68 10.99
C MET A 61 17.76 15.77 11.53
N VAL A 62 17.62 15.64 12.85
CA VAL A 62 16.52 14.92 13.51
C VAL A 62 15.25 15.76 13.44
N ILE A 63 15.33 17.08 13.63
CA ILE A 63 14.21 18.01 13.41
C ILE A 63 13.86 18.05 11.92
N LEU A 64 14.81 17.98 10.97
CA LEU A 64 14.53 17.86 9.53
C LEU A 64 14.03 16.48 9.13
N GLY A 65 14.46 15.40 9.77
CA GLY A 65 13.94 14.05 9.57
C GLY A 65 12.54 13.88 10.19
N MET A 66 12.29 14.52 11.33
CA MET A 66 10.97 14.74 11.90
C MET A 66 10.19 15.79 11.12
N ASN A 67 10.81 16.67 10.34
CA ASN A 67 10.14 17.55 9.36
C ASN A 67 9.90 16.83 8.03
N TRP A 68 10.64 15.78 7.69
CA TRP A 68 10.29 14.86 6.62
C TRP A 68 9.12 14.00 7.08
N LEU A 69 9.18 13.45 8.29
CA LEU A 69 8.06 12.73 8.89
C LEU A 69 6.85 13.65 9.12
N PHE A 70 7.05 14.92 9.49
CA PHE A 70 5.98 15.91 9.67
C PHE A 70 5.50 16.49 8.33
N MET A 71 6.32 16.63 7.29
CA MET A 71 5.85 17.01 5.95
C MET A 71 5.19 15.83 5.24
N VAL A 72 5.58 14.59 5.52
CA VAL A 72 4.87 13.37 5.12
C VAL A 72 3.58 13.24 5.92
N MET A 73 3.59 13.45 7.25
CA MET A 73 2.37 13.47 8.06
C MET A 73 1.47 14.66 7.73
N LEU A 74 2.00 15.82 7.34
CA LEU A 74 1.24 17.01 6.94
C LEU A 74 0.73 16.83 5.52
N ALA A 75 1.49 16.27 4.58
CA ALA A 75 0.98 15.86 3.28
C ALA A 75 -0.10 14.78 3.45
N MET A 76 0.12 13.77 4.31
CA MET A 76 -0.89 12.75 4.64
C MET A 76 -2.08 13.33 5.41
N ASN A 77 -1.92 14.41 6.19
CA ASN A 77 -3.00 15.07 6.94
C ASN A 77 -3.74 16.12 6.08
N ILE A 78 -3.08 16.71 5.08
CA ILE A 78 -3.70 17.50 4.01
C ILE A 78 -4.45 16.56 3.08
N ILE A 79 -3.83 15.48 2.61
CA ILE A 79 -4.50 14.41 1.84
C ILE A 79 -5.67 13.87 2.65
N LYS A 80 -5.51 13.51 3.93
CA LYS A 80 -6.60 13.07 4.82
C LYS A 80 -7.66 14.14 5.01
N ASN A 81 -7.32 15.41 5.23
CA ASN A 81 -8.32 16.47 5.40
C ASN A 81 -9.06 16.76 4.08
N SER A 82 -8.38 16.70 2.94
CA SER A 82 -9.01 16.69 1.62
C SER A 82 -9.89 15.43 1.44
N PHE A 83 -9.46 14.26 1.90
CA PHE A 83 -10.25 13.02 1.88
C PHE A 83 -11.43 13.05 2.87
N VAL A 84 -11.35 13.86 3.93
CA VAL A 84 -12.41 14.11 4.92
C VAL A 84 -13.36 15.21 4.45
N LEU A 85 -12.94 16.13 3.58
CA LEU A 85 -13.76 17.24 3.06
C LEU A 85 -14.40 16.90 1.69
N LEU A 86 -13.72 16.14 0.83
CA LEU A 86 -14.39 15.30 -0.17
C LEU A 86 -15.24 14.23 0.53
N GLY A 87 -14.72 13.66 1.62
CA GLY A 87 -15.41 12.65 2.43
C GLY A 87 -16.72 13.16 3.02
N SER A 88 -16.79 14.37 3.54
CA SER A 88 -18.02 14.93 4.11
C SER A 88 -19.08 15.12 3.03
N LYS A 89 -18.72 15.70 1.88
CA LYS A 89 -19.62 15.80 0.71
C LYS A 89 -20.04 14.42 0.19
N THR A 90 -19.14 13.44 0.22
CA THR A 90 -19.45 12.05 -0.16
C THR A 90 -20.37 11.39 0.87
N MET A 91 -20.21 11.70 2.16
CA MET A 91 -21.05 11.22 3.27
C MET A 91 -22.44 11.87 3.29
N GLU A 92 -22.55 13.14 2.87
CA GLU A 92 -23.83 13.82 2.63
C GLU A 92 -24.56 13.15 1.45
N GLY A 93 -23.89 12.98 0.30
CA GLY A 93 -24.46 12.25 -0.84
C GLY A 93 -24.75 10.76 -0.55
N LEU A 94 -23.98 10.10 0.33
CA LEU A 94 -24.27 8.75 0.83
C LEU A 94 -25.45 8.74 1.80
N ARG A 95 -25.63 9.78 2.62
CA ARG A 95 -26.80 9.95 3.49
C ARG A 95 -28.06 10.13 2.66
N GLU A 96 -28.05 11.02 1.66
CA GLU A 96 -29.17 11.20 0.73
C GLU A 96 -29.51 9.90 0.00
N LYS A 97 -28.49 9.19 -0.53
CA LYS A 97 -28.70 7.86 -1.14
C LYS A 97 -29.26 6.84 -0.16
N LYS A 98 -28.77 6.79 1.09
CA LYS A 98 -29.28 5.90 2.13
C LYS A 98 -30.72 6.24 2.52
N GLU A 99 -31.08 7.52 2.55
CA GLU A 99 -32.42 7.99 2.87
C GLU A 99 -33.40 7.69 1.72
N MET A 100 -32.98 7.87 0.47
CA MET A 100 -33.72 7.39 -0.71
C MET A 100 -33.86 5.87 -0.72
N HIS A 101 -32.83 5.09 -0.38
CA HIS A 101 -32.93 3.64 -0.19
C HIS A 101 -33.95 3.29 0.90
N LEU A 102 -33.91 3.94 2.07
CA LEU A 102 -34.88 3.69 3.15
C LEU A 102 -36.33 4.00 2.74
N GLN A 103 -36.53 5.05 1.93
CA GLN A 103 -37.85 5.36 1.36
C GLN A 103 -38.27 4.33 0.31
N ALA A 104 -37.35 3.90 -0.55
CA ALA A 104 -37.59 2.85 -1.54
C ALA A 104 -37.94 1.51 -0.89
N LEU A 105 -37.27 1.10 0.20
CA LEU A 105 -37.57 -0.12 0.95
C LEU A 105 -38.91 -0.03 1.71
N LYS A 106 -39.26 1.14 2.25
CA LYS A 106 -40.61 1.37 2.82
C LYS A 106 -41.71 1.25 1.75
N LEU A 107 -41.47 1.79 0.55
CA LEU A 107 -42.36 1.61 -0.61
C LEU A 107 -42.38 0.13 -1.02
N LEU A 108 -41.23 -0.56 -0.99
CA LEU A 108 -41.08 -1.95 -1.36
C LEU A 108 -41.93 -2.87 -0.48
N LYS A 109 -41.79 -2.79 0.85
CA LYS A 109 -42.62 -3.57 1.79
C LYS A 109 -44.11 -3.32 1.59
N LYS A 110 -44.50 -2.06 1.31
CA LYS A 110 -45.90 -1.75 1.01
C LYS A 110 -46.37 -2.43 -0.29
N LEU A 111 -45.61 -2.32 -1.37
CA LEU A 111 -45.92 -2.96 -2.65
C LEU A 111 -45.86 -4.50 -2.57
N ASN A 112 -44.93 -5.06 -1.83
CA ASN A 112 -44.77 -6.51 -1.65
C ASN A 112 -45.91 -7.08 -0.80
N LYS A 113 -46.35 -6.38 0.24
CA LYS A 113 -47.54 -6.71 1.02
C LYS A 113 -48.86 -6.58 0.26
N GLU A 114 -49.02 -5.51 -0.53
CA GLU A 114 -50.28 -5.21 -1.24
C GLU A 114 -50.42 -5.97 -2.57
N ALA A 115 -49.36 -6.04 -3.38
CA ALA A 115 -49.38 -6.65 -4.71
C ALA A 115 -48.64 -7.99 -4.77
N GLY A 116 -47.67 -8.27 -3.90
CA GLY A 116 -46.92 -9.53 -3.87
C GLY A 116 -47.80 -10.79 -3.82
N PRO A 117 -48.88 -10.87 -3.02
CA PRO A 117 -49.77 -12.04 -3.04
C PRO A 117 -50.45 -12.27 -4.40
N ALA A 118 -50.71 -11.21 -5.18
CA ALA A 118 -51.25 -11.33 -6.54
C ALA A 118 -50.15 -11.66 -7.56
N VAL A 119 -48.98 -11.03 -7.44
CA VAL A 119 -47.81 -11.29 -8.31
C VAL A 119 -47.35 -12.74 -8.14
N TYR A 120 -47.17 -13.25 -6.93
CA TYR A 120 -46.65 -14.59 -6.71
C TYR A 120 -47.69 -15.70 -6.90
N LYS A 121 -49.00 -15.45 -6.67
CA LYS A 121 -50.06 -16.42 -7.07
C LYS A 121 -50.32 -16.45 -8.57
N GLY A 122 -50.25 -15.30 -9.26
CA GLY A 122 -50.49 -15.21 -10.70
C GLY A 122 -49.46 -15.94 -11.58
N TRP A 123 -48.38 -16.46 -11.00
CA TRP A 123 -47.34 -17.18 -11.73
C TRP A 123 -47.55 -18.70 -11.83
N GLY A 124 -48.66 -19.24 -11.33
CA GLY A 124 -49.18 -20.54 -11.79
C GLY A 124 -49.36 -21.60 -10.70
N GLU A 125 -49.90 -22.73 -11.12
CA GLU A 125 -50.47 -23.75 -10.23
C GLU A 125 -49.43 -24.76 -9.71
N ASP A 126 -48.20 -24.76 -10.27
CA ASP A 126 -47.05 -25.50 -9.74
C ASP A 126 -46.26 -24.63 -8.73
N PRO A 127 -46.27 -24.94 -7.42
CA PRO A 127 -45.68 -24.09 -6.38
C PRO A 127 -44.14 -24.00 -6.39
N GLY A 128 -43.45 -24.72 -7.29
CA GLY A 128 -41.99 -24.67 -7.43
C GLY A 128 -41.47 -23.64 -8.44
N ASN A 129 -42.25 -23.23 -9.45
CA ASN A 129 -41.68 -22.54 -10.62
C ASN A 129 -42.24 -21.12 -10.84
N TYR A 130 -41.73 -20.18 -10.05
CA TYR A 130 -42.00 -18.73 -10.16
C TYR A 130 -41.25 -18.06 -11.34
N SER A 131 -40.93 -18.81 -12.40
CA SER A 131 -40.10 -18.40 -13.52
C SER A 131 -40.65 -18.97 -14.84
N LYS A 132 -40.65 -18.22 -15.96
CA LYS A 132 -41.36 -18.63 -17.20
C LYS A 132 -40.65 -18.32 -18.50
N ILE A 133 -40.70 -19.25 -19.46
CA ILE A 133 -40.31 -19.01 -20.86
C ILE A 133 -41.49 -18.45 -21.64
N ALA A 134 -41.51 -17.13 -21.87
CA ALA A 134 -42.42 -16.53 -22.84
C ALA A 134 -41.84 -16.66 -24.26
N ARG A 135 -42.71 -16.87 -25.27
CA ARG A 135 -42.31 -16.80 -26.69
C ARG A 135 -42.77 -15.45 -27.25
N LYS A 136 -41.84 -14.61 -27.71
CA LYS A 136 -42.16 -13.32 -28.33
C LYS A 136 -41.63 -13.26 -29.75
N PHE A 137 -42.50 -12.96 -30.71
CA PHE A 137 -42.06 -12.64 -32.06
C PHE A 137 -41.27 -11.33 -32.06
N LYS A 138 -40.08 -11.33 -32.67
CA LYS A 138 -39.27 -10.14 -32.94
C LYS A 138 -38.58 -10.32 -34.29
N ASN A 139 -38.71 -9.34 -35.18
CA ASN A 139 -38.13 -9.33 -36.53
C ASN A 139 -38.38 -10.64 -37.30
N GLY A 140 -39.63 -11.13 -37.32
CA GLY A 140 -40.03 -12.36 -38.01
C GLY A 140 -39.58 -13.68 -37.36
N ARG A 141 -38.82 -13.66 -36.26
CA ARG A 141 -38.36 -14.86 -35.54
C ARG A 141 -39.05 -15.01 -34.19
N LEU A 142 -39.31 -16.25 -33.80
CA LEU A 142 -39.72 -16.62 -32.44
C LEU A 142 -38.52 -16.55 -31.50
N VAL A 143 -38.50 -15.54 -30.63
CA VAL A 143 -37.48 -15.40 -29.58
C VAL A 143 -38.05 -15.95 -28.27
N LYS A 144 -37.37 -16.94 -27.68
CA LYS A 144 -37.61 -17.31 -26.28
C LYS A 144 -37.14 -16.13 -25.41
N LYS A 145 -38.03 -15.60 -24.57
CA LYS A 145 -37.67 -14.65 -23.51
C LYS A 145 -37.96 -15.32 -22.17
N CYS A 146 -36.90 -15.61 -21.42
CA CYS A 146 -37.00 -15.98 -20.03
C CYS A 146 -37.48 -14.77 -19.22
N ILE A 147 -38.53 -14.97 -18.42
CA ILE A 147 -39.03 -14.01 -17.44
C ILE A 147 -38.75 -14.61 -16.08
N ARG A 148 -37.75 -14.06 -15.40
CA ARG A 148 -37.34 -14.42 -14.04
C ARG A 148 -38.29 -13.81 -13.01
N SER A 149 -38.33 -14.37 -11.81
CA SER A 149 -39.03 -13.76 -10.68
C SER A 149 -38.41 -12.40 -10.33
N PRO A 150 -39.17 -11.45 -9.73
CA PRO A 150 -38.61 -10.17 -9.28
C PRO A 150 -37.40 -10.32 -8.35
N VAL A 151 -37.40 -11.32 -7.47
CA VAL A 151 -36.28 -11.61 -6.56
C VAL A 151 -35.04 -12.10 -7.31
N MET A 152 -35.19 -12.99 -8.29
CA MET A 152 -34.05 -13.41 -9.13
C MET A 152 -33.46 -12.25 -9.94
N VAL A 153 -34.30 -11.32 -10.41
CA VAL A 153 -33.81 -10.07 -11.04
C VAL A 153 -33.09 -9.18 -10.02
N ALA A 154 -33.54 -9.12 -8.76
CA ALA A 154 -32.84 -8.38 -7.71
C ALA A 154 -31.47 -9.00 -7.34
N ILE A 155 -31.36 -10.34 -7.27
CA ILE A 155 -30.08 -11.06 -7.09
C ILE A 155 -29.13 -10.75 -8.25
N LEU A 156 -29.60 -10.80 -9.50
CA LEU A 156 -28.82 -10.45 -10.70
C LEU A 156 -28.26 -9.01 -10.72
N ASN A 157 -28.81 -8.11 -9.90
CA ASN A 157 -28.38 -6.72 -9.77
C ASN A 157 -27.71 -6.41 -8.42
N GLY A 158 -27.37 -7.41 -7.61
CA GLY A 158 -26.74 -7.22 -6.30
C GLY A 158 -27.61 -6.46 -5.27
N ASN A 159 -28.93 -6.41 -5.48
CA ASN A 159 -29.84 -5.62 -4.65
C ASN A 159 -30.21 -6.38 -3.35
N TYR A 160 -29.23 -6.52 -2.46
CA TYR A 160 -29.32 -7.25 -1.20
C TYR A 160 -30.59 -6.91 -0.40
N ASP A 161 -30.85 -5.63 -0.14
CA ASP A 161 -31.97 -5.19 0.71
C ASP A 161 -33.32 -5.69 0.17
N PHE A 162 -33.57 -5.56 -1.15
CA PHE A 162 -34.78 -6.09 -1.80
C PHE A 162 -34.89 -7.61 -1.60
N VAL A 163 -33.80 -8.33 -1.81
CA VAL A 163 -33.78 -9.80 -1.79
C VAL A 163 -34.12 -10.31 -0.40
N ILE A 164 -33.51 -9.74 0.65
CA ILE A 164 -33.78 -10.17 2.02
C ILE A 164 -35.22 -9.86 2.41
N GLU A 165 -35.66 -8.60 2.24
CA GLU A 165 -37.00 -8.18 2.66
C GLU A 165 -38.12 -8.95 1.94
N THR A 166 -37.91 -9.32 0.67
CA THR A 166 -38.90 -10.08 -0.10
C THR A 166 -38.97 -11.55 0.31
N ILE A 167 -37.85 -12.17 0.71
CA ILE A 167 -37.81 -13.58 1.12
C ILE A 167 -38.21 -13.75 2.60
N GLU A 168 -37.92 -12.77 3.46
CA GLU A 168 -38.47 -12.70 4.82
C GLU A 168 -40.01 -12.66 4.79
N GLU A 169 -40.61 -11.87 3.89
CA GLU A 169 -42.07 -11.79 3.73
C GLU A 169 -42.67 -12.98 2.95
N PHE A 170 -41.90 -13.60 2.04
CA PHE A 170 -42.34 -14.76 1.24
C PHE A 170 -41.30 -15.91 1.20
N PRO A 171 -41.10 -16.66 2.30
CA PRO A 171 -40.08 -17.71 2.39
C PRO A 171 -40.21 -18.85 1.37
N GLN A 172 -41.42 -19.08 0.82
CA GLN A 172 -41.65 -20.08 -0.23
C GLN A 172 -40.84 -19.81 -1.51
N LEU A 173 -40.41 -18.56 -1.75
CA LEU A 173 -39.60 -18.19 -2.92
C LEU A 173 -38.19 -18.84 -2.88
N MET A 174 -37.71 -19.30 -1.72
CA MET A 174 -36.47 -20.09 -1.60
C MET A 174 -36.48 -21.38 -2.42
N LEU A 175 -37.66 -21.93 -2.73
CA LEU A 175 -37.83 -23.13 -3.57
C LEU A 175 -37.85 -22.81 -5.07
N SER A 176 -37.78 -21.54 -5.47
CA SER A 176 -37.83 -21.16 -6.88
C SER A 176 -36.52 -21.43 -7.63
N THR A 177 -36.66 -22.00 -8.83
CA THR A 177 -35.57 -22.31 -9.76
C THR A 177 -35.54 -21.32 -10.93
N ASP A 178 -34.34 -21.07 -11.46
CA ASP A 178 -34.13 -20.12 -12.55
C ASP A 178 -34.53 -20.70 -13.93
N VAL A 179 -35.13 -19.87 -14.79
CA VAL A 179 -35.63 -20.30 -16.11
C VAL A 179 -34.55 -20.86 -17.04
N GLU A 180 -33.32 -20.33 -16.94
CA GLU A 180 -32.27 -20.60 -17.94
C GLU A 180 -31.43 -21.82 -17.57
N ASP A 181 -31.12 -21.98 -16.28
CA ASP A 181 -30.18 -23.01 -15.79
C ASP A 181 -30.84 -24.01 -14.83
N GLY A 182 -32.08 -23.77 -14.36
CA GLY A 182 -32.75 -24.58 -13.33
C GLY A 182 -32.19 -24.44 -11.91
N GLY A 183 -31.07 -23.74 -11.71
CA GLY A 183 -30.45 -23.54 -10.40
C GLY A 183 -31.31 -22.71 -9.43
N SER A 184 -31.17 -22.98 -8.14
CA SER A 184 -31.83 -22.24 -7.05
C SER A 184 -31.23 -20.84 -6.84
N MET A 185 -31.86 -20.02 -5.98
CA MET A 185 -31.36 -18.67 -5.63
C MET A 185 -29.90 -18.65 -5.14
N LEU A 186 -29.41 -19.72 -4.50
CA LEU A 186 -28.00 -19.84 -4.10
C LEU A 186 -27.06 -19.92 -5.31
N HIS A 187 -27.39 -20.73 -6.32
CA HIS A 187 -26.63 -20.83 -7.57
C HIS A 187 -26.57 -19.48 -8.27
N LEU A 188 -27.69 -18.74 -8.27
CA LEU A 188 -27.77 -17.41 -8.85
C LEU A 188 -26.88 -16.41 -8.11
N ALA A 189 -26.91 -16.38 -6.78
CA ALA A 189 -26.03 -15.52 -5.97
C ALA A 189 -24.54 -15.83 -6.18
N VAL A 190 -24.18 -17.13 -6.28
CA VAL A 190 -22.79 -17.56 -6.51
C VAL A 190 -22.29 -17.19 -7.91
N ARG A 191 -23.13 -17.31 -8.94
CA ARG A 191 -22.81 -16.90 -10.32
C ARG A 191 -22.53 -15.39 -10.43
N VAL A 192 -23.24 -14.57 -9.65
CA VAL A 192 -23.08 -13.10 -9.65
C VAL A 192 -21.99 -12.64 -8.67
N ARG A 193 -21.32 -13.57 -7.97
CA ARG A 193 -20.29 -13.31 -6.94
C ARG A 193 -20.80 -12.53 -5.71
N GLU A 194 -22.12 -12.60 -5.43
CA GLU A 194 -22.79 -11.86 -4.35
C GLU A 194 -22.78 -12.63 -3.01
N LEU A 195 -21.63 -12.57 -2.34
CA LEU A 195 -21.36 -13.36 -1.12
C LEU A 195 -22.34 -13.10 0.04
N GLU A 196 -22.75 -11.85 0.26
CA GLU A 196 -23.60 -11.53 1.41
C GLU A 196 -25.06 -11.96 1.17
N ILE A 197 -25.53 -11.93 -0.08
CA ILE A 197 -26.79 -12.57 -0.47
C ILE A 197 -26.69 -14.09 -0.23
N PHE A 198 -25.65 -14.75 -0.74
CA PHE A 198 -25.43 -16.19 -0.56
C PHE A 198 -25.43 -16.61 0.93
N LYS A 199 -24.64 -15.93 1.77
CA LYS A 199 -24.59 -16.17 3.23
C LYS A 199 -25.95 -16.00 3.90
N HIS A 200 -26.74 -14.99 3.51
CA HIS A 200 -28.04 -14.74 4.12
C HIS A 200 -29.06 -15.82 3.73
N LEU A 201 -29.13 -16.17 2.43
CA LEU A 201 -29.97 -17.25 1.93
C LEU A 201 -29.64 -18.59 2.62
N LEU A 202 -28.34 -18.90 2.78
CA LEU A 202 -27.87 -20.11 3.45
C LEU A 202 -28.27 -20.16 4.93
N ARG A 203 -28.15 -19.04 5.65
CA ARG A 203 -28.60 -18.92 7.06
C ARG A 203 -30.11 -19.10 7.24
N MET A 204 -30.91 -18.67 6.26
CA MET A 204 -32.37 -18.85 6.34
C MET A 204 -32.80 -20.28 6.04
N ARG A 205 -32.09 -21.00 5.16
CA ARG A 205 -32.35 -22.41 4.89
C ARG A 205 -31.14 -23.16 4.34
N GLU A 206 -30.38 -23.76 5.25
CA GLU A 206 -29.16 -24.52 4.97
C GLU A 206 -29.40 -25.67 3.96
N THR A 207 -30.54 -26.37 4.06
CA THR A 207 -30.93 -27.48 3.16
C THR A 207 -31.11 -27.10 1.69
N VAL A 208 -31.02 -25.82 1.31
CA VAL A 208 -30.99 -25.43 -0.13
C VAL A 208 -29.59 -25.61 -0.73
N ILE A 209 -28.52 -25.78 0.06
CA ILE A 209 -27.16 -25.99 -0.48
C ILE A 209 -26.99 -27.33 -1.20
N GLU A 210 -27.80 -28.33 -0.83
CA GLU A 210 -27.88 -29.65 -1.46
C GLU A 210 -28.61 -29.63 -2.83
N SER A 211 -29.23 -28.50 -3.19
CA SER A 211 -29.84 -28.36 -4.52
C SER A 211 -28.79 -28.33 -5.63
N THR A 212 -29.18 -28.82 -6.81
CA THR A 212 -28.40 -28.74 -8.05
C THR A 212 -29.15 -27.96 -9.12
N ASP A 213 -28.43 -27.49 -10.14
CA ASP A 213 -29.02 -26.93 -11.36
C ASP A 213 -29.49 -28.05 -12.33
N ALA A 214 -30.06 -27.66 -13.49
CA ALA A 214 -30.57 -28.60 -14.49
C ALA A 214 -29.48 -29.45 -15.19
N PHE A 215 -28.20 -29.22 -14.88
CA PHE A 215 -27.03 -29.96 -15.36
C PHE A 215 -26.33 -30.73 -14.23
N GLY A 216 -26.94 -30.80 -13.04
CA GLY A 216 -26.37 -31.47 -11.86
C GLY A 216 -25.26 -30.69 -11.18
N ASN A 217 -25.00 -29.43 -11.56
CA ASN A 217 -23.99 -28.61 -10.88
C ASN A 217 -24.52 -28.23 -9.49
N THR A 218 -23.74 -28.51 -8.43
CA THR A 218 -23.96 -27.94 -7.10
C THR A 218 -23.53 -26.46 -7.07
N VAL A 219 -23.80 -25.74 -5.98
CA VAL A 219 -23.31 -24.36 -5.79
C VAL A 219 -21.78 -24.24 -5.94
N LEU A 220 -21.01 -25.29 -5.61
CA LEU A 220 -19.56 -25.33 -5.74
C LEU A 220 -19.12 -25.45 -7.21
N HIS A 221 -19.87 -26.17 -8.04
CA HIS A 221 -19.66 -26.19 -9.49
C HIS A 221 -20.00 -24.84 -10.16
N ILE A 222 -20.82 -23.99 -9.53
CA ILE A 222 -21.11 -22.63 -10.01
C ILE A 222 -20.08 -21.60 -9.51
N SER A 223 -19.44 -21.82 -8.35
CA SER A 223 -18.27 -21.02 -7.95
C SER A 223 -17.04 -21.34 -8.81
N ALA A 224 -16.98 -22.56 -9.36
CA ALA A 224 -15.92 -23.01 -10.26
C ALA A 224 -15.92 -22.38 -11.66
N LYS A 225 -17.08 -21.91 -12.16
CA LYS A 225 -17.20 -21.24 -13.47
C LYS A 225 -16.65 -19.82 -13.40
N LEU A 226 -16.01 -19.36 -14.48
CA LEU A 226 -15.34 -18.05 -14.54
C LEU A 226 -16.32 -16.87 -14.33
N ALA A 227 -15.91 -15.86 -13.56
CA ALA A 227 -16.74 -14.67 -13.32
C ALA A 227 -17.07 -13.89 -14.60
N PRO A 228 -18.23 -13.20 -14.65
CA PRO A 228 -18.58 -12.31 -15.77
C PRO A 228 -17.46 -11.30 -16.05
N SER A 229 -17.11 -11.10 -17.32
CA SER A 229 -15.97 -10.25 -17.72
C SER A 229 -16.05 -8.81 -17.22
N GLN A 230 -17.26 -8.27 -17.00
CA GLN A 230 -17.47 -6.96 -16.38
C GLN A 230 -16.96 -6.87 -14.93
N GLN A 231 -16.98 -7.97 -14.18
CA GLN A 231 -16.40 -8.07 -12.84
C GLN A 231 -14.89 -8.38 -12.92
N LEU A 232 -14.52 -9.39 -13.73
CA LEU A 232 -13.13 -9.84 -13.88
C LEU A 232 -12.19 -8.69 -14.30
N ASN A 233 -12.60 -7.90 -15.29
CA ASN A 233 -11.82 -6.79 -15.85
C ASN A 233 -11.63 -5.60 -14.89
N THR A 234 -12.25 -5.59 -13.71
CA THR A 234 -11.97 -4.57 -12.67
C THR A 234 -10.65 -4.80 -11.95
N ILE A 235 -10.07 -6.00 -12.06
CA ILE A 235 -8.85 -6.42 -11.37
C ILE A 235 -7.68 -6.36 -12.36
N ALA A 236 -6.59 -5.69 -11.96
CA ALA A 236 -5.42 -5.50 -12.81
C ALA A 236 -4.50 -6.74 -12.85
N GLY A 237 -4.36 -7.35 -14.02
CA GLY A 237 -3.45 -8.46 -14.29
C GLY A 237 -4.07 -9.84 -14.00
N ALA A 238 -3.89 -10.78 -14.94
CA ALA A 238 -4.48 -12.12 -14.88
C ALA A 238 -4.14 -12.91 -13.61
N ALA A 239 -2.93 -12.74 -13.05
CA ALA A 239 -2.55 -13.40 -11.80
C ALA A 239 -3.38 -12.94 -10.59
N LEU A 240 -3.79 -11.66 -10.57
CA LEU A 240 -4.64 -11.12 -9.49
C LEU A 240 -6.11 -11.49 -9.71
N GLN A 241 -6.55 -11.61 -10.96
CA GLN A 241 -7.85 -12.16 -11.33
C GLN A 241 -7.95 -13.62 -10.87
N LEU A 242 -6.97 -14.47 -11.21
CA LEU A 242 -6.91 -15.86 -10.76
C LEU A 242 -6.82 -15.99 -9.24
N GLN A 243 -6.00 -15.19 -8.57
CA GLN A 243 -5.95 -15.16 -7.10
C GLN A 243 -7.35 -14.87 -6.52
N ARG A 244 -8.12 -13.96 -7.15
CA ARG A 244 -9.46 -13.61 -6.67
C ARG A 244 -10.47 -14.73 -6.88
N GLU A 245 -10.42 -15.42 -8.02
CA GLU A 245 -11.33 -16.53 -8.33
C GLU A 245 -11.01 -17.77 -7.46
N LEU A 246 -9.73 -18.04 -7.18
CA LEU A 246 -9.32 -19.04 -6.18
C LEU A 246 -9.80 -18.71 -4.77
N GLN A 247 -9.66 -17.45 -4.34
CA GLN A 247 -10.21 -16.99 -3.06
C GLN A 247 -11.74 -17.14 -3.02
N TRP A 248 -12.44 -16.88 -4.14
CA TRP A 248 -13.88 -17.06 -4.25
C TRP A 248 -14.27 -18.54 -4.14
N PHE A 249 -13.67 -19.41 -4.96
CA PHE A 249 -13.95 -20.85 -4.98
C PHE A 249 -13.76 -21.47 -3.59
N ARG A 250 -12.60 -21.24 -2.95
CA ARG A 250 -12.29 -21.71 -1.59
C ARG A 250 -13.21 -21.12 -0.52
N SER A 251 -13.78 -19.92 -0.73
CA SER A 251 -14.76 -19.33 0.19
C SER A 251 -16.14 -20.00 0.12
N ILE A 252 -16.52 -20.53 -1.05
CA ILE A 252 -17.77 -21.28 -1.23
C ILE A 252 -17.58 -22.74 -0.79
N GLU A 253 -16.41 -23.32 -1.06
CA GLU A 253 -16.00 -24.65 -0.58
C GLU A 253 -16.09 -24.76 0.96
N GLN A 254 -15.53 -23.79 1.69
CA GLN A 254 -15.61 -23.72 3.16
C GLN A 254 -17.03 -23.53 3.71
N LEU A 255 -17.99 -23.15 2.88
CA LEU A 255 -19.40 -23.02 3.22
C LEU A 255 -20.24 -24.18 2.68
N THR A 256 -19.62 -25.19 2.07
CA THR A 256 -20.26 -26.35 1.42
C THR A 256 -19.91 -27.63 2.19
N PRO A 257 -20.89 -28.45 2.61
CA PRO A 257 -20.64 -29.75 3.26
C PRO A 257 -19.67 -30.63 2.48
N GLU A 258 -18.78 -31.34 3.18
CA GLU A 258 -17.71 -32.18 2.58
C GLU A 258 -18.27 -33.20 1.56
N VAL A 259 -19.43 -33.78 1.85
CA VAL A 259 -20.16 -34.74 0.98
C VAL A 259 -20.48 -34.16 -0.42
N LEU A 260 -20.55 -32.82 -0.57
CA LEU A 260 -20.82 -32.14 -1.83
C LEU A 260 -19.55 -31.63 -2.54
N GLN A 261 -18.36 -31.80 -1.97
CA GLN A 261 -17.09 -31.39 -2.57
C GLN A 261 -16.65 -32.36 -3.68
N ASP A 262 -16.76 -33.67 -3.41
CA ASP A 262 -16.52 -34.76 -4.38
C ASP A 262 -17.76 -35.09 -5.25
N ALA A 263 -18.84 -34.32 -5.15
CA ALA A 263 -20.03 -34.51 -5.98
C ALA A 263 -19.69 -34.33 -7.47
N LEU A 264 -20.34 -35.14 -8.32
CA LEU A 264 -20.20 -35.07 -9.78
C LEU A 264 -21.44 -34.42 -10.42
N ASN A 265 -21.22 -33.52 -11.36
CA ASN A 265 -22.28 -33.02 -12.25
C ASN A 265 -22.65 -34.05 -13.34
N PHE A 266 -23.61 -33.74 -14.21
CA PHE A 266 -24.04 -34.67 -15.28
C PHE A 266 -22.99 -34.89 -16.39
N GLU A 267 -21.87 -34.14 -16.40
CA GLU A 267 -20.70 -34.42 -17.24
C GLU A 267 -19.71 -35.40 -16.58
N GLY A 268 -19.94 -35.80 -15.33
CA GLY A 268 -19.03 -36.67 -14.57
C GLY A 268 -17.81 -35.93 -14.01
N LYS A 269 -17.87 -34.60 -13.90
CA LYS A 269 -16.78 -33.76 -13.37
C LYS A 269 -17.08 -33.34 -11.93
N THR A 270 -16.03 -33.22 -11.11
CA THR A 270 -16.10 -32.50 -9.82
C THR A 270 -15.97 -30.98 -10.05
N ALA A 271 -16.35 -30.19 -9.04
CA ALA A 271 -16.19 -28.74 -9.08
C ALA A 271 -14.72 -28.29 -9.24
N SER A 272 -13.77 -29.03 -8.66
CA SER A 272 -12.32 -28.79 -8.83
C SER A 272 -11.89 -28.94 -10.29
N ASN A 273 -12.34 -30.00 -10.98
CA ASN A 273 -12.04 -30.21 -12.40
C ASN A 273 -12.64 -29.09 -13.27
N VAL A 274 -13.87 -28.66 -12.98
CA VAL A 274 -14.50 -27.52 -13.66
C VAL A 274 -13.71 -26.22 -13.45
N PHE A 275 -13.17 -25.98 -12.25
CA PHE A 275 -12.35 -24.79 -11.99
C PHE A 275 -11.10 -24.78 -12.87
N SER A 276 -10.33 -25.87 -12.90
CA SER A 276 -9.11 -25.96 -13.68
C SER A 276 -9.35 -25.92 -15.20
N GLU A 277 -10.48 -26.46 -15.69
CA GLU A 277 -10.88 -26.33 -17.11
C GLU A 277 -11.22 -24.87 -17.47
N GLU A 278 -12.07 -24.21 -16.68
CA GLU A 278 -12.54 -22.84 -16.94
C GLU A 278 -11.41 -21.80 -16.80
N HIS A 279 -10.44 -22.03 -15.92
CA HIS A 279 -9.36 -21.09 -15.61
C HIS A 279 -8.02 -21.41 -16.29
N GLU A 280 -7.91 -22.47 -17.12
CA GLU A 280 -6.65 -22.91 -17.74
C GLU A 280 -5.92 -21.78 -18.51
N MET A 281 -6.69 -20.95 -19.22
CA MET A 281 -6.16 -19.77 -19.94
C MET A 281 -5.71 -18.66 -18.98
N LEU A 282 -6.40 -18.46 -17.87
CA LEU A 282 -6.08 -17.44 -16.86
C LEU A 282 -4.84 -17.83 -16.04
N VAL A 283 -4.61 -19.13 -15.82
CA VAL A 283 -3.34 -19.67 -15.27
C VAL A 283 -2.18 -19.33 -16.20
N LYS A 284 -2.30 -19.60 -17.50
CA LYS A 284 -1.25 -19.31 -18.50
C LYS A 284 -0.95 -17.82 -18.62
N GLU A 285 -1.98 -16.96 -18.62
CA GLU A 285 -1.79 -15.51 -18.66
C GLU A 285 -1.24 -14.97 -17.33
N GLY A 286 -1.67 -15.51 -16.19
CA GLY A 286 -1.17 -15.16 -14.86
C GLY A 286 0.30 -15.56 -14.65
N GLU A 287 0.71 -16.73 -15.12
CA GLU A 287 2.11 -17.16 -15.16
C GLU A 287 2.95 -16.15 -15.95
N ARG A 288 2.51 -15.85 -17.17
CA ARG A 288 3.20 -14.89 -18.05
C ARG A 288 3.31 -13.52 -17.40
N TRP A 289 2.23 -12.98 -16.86
CA TRP A 289 2.20 -11.68 -16.20
C TRP A 289 3.18 -11.62 -15.00
N MET A 290 3.26 -12.68 -14.19
CA MET A 290 4.23 -12.73 -13.08
C MET A 290 5.67 -12.92 -13.57
N LYS A 291 5.93 -13.66 -14.65
CA LYS A 291 7.27 -13.78 -15.24
C LYS A 291 7.75 -12.47 -15.87
N ASP A 292 6.89 -11.79 -16.62
CA ASP A 292 7.19 -10.49 -17.24
C ASP A 292 7.40 -9.39 -16.18
N THR A 293 6.63 -9.43 -15.08
CA THR A 293 6.83 -8.55 -13.92
C THR A 293 8.13 -8.88 -13.17
N ALA A 294 8.38 -10.15 -12.85
CA ALA A 294 9.54 -10.58 -12.07
C ALA A 294 10.85 -10.37 -12.83
N THR A 295 10.91 -10.62 -14.15
CA THR A 295 12.10 -10.28 -14.97
C THR A 295 12.37 -8.77 -14.93
N SER A 296 11.36 -7.94 -15.19
CA SER A 296 11.47 -6.47 -15.15
C SER A 296 11.98 -5.97 -13.81
N CYS A 297 11.42 -6.44 -12.70
CA CYS A 297 11.85 -6.04 -11.36
C CYS A 297 13.20 -6.66 -10.94
N THR A 298 13.60 -7.81 -11.47
CA THR A 298 14.96 -8.36 -11.29
C THR A 298 15.99 -7.44 -11.89
N VAL A 299 15.78 -6.95 -13.13
CA VAL A 299 16.70 -6.01 -13.79
C VAL A 299 16.86 -4.73 -12.98
N VAL A 300 15.75 -4.16 -12.47
CA VAL A 300 15.79 -2.99 -11.58
C VAL A 300 16.55 -3.27 -10.28
N SER A 301 16.33 -4.43 -9.65
CA SER A 301 17.00 -4.82 -8.40
C SER A 301 18.51 -5.00 -8.59
N VAL A 302 18.93 -5.67 -9.68
CA VAL A 302 20.34 -5.86 -10.02
C VAL A 302 21.01 -4.52 -10.39
N LEU A 303 20.31 -3.63 -11.10
CA LEU A 303 20.80 -2.29 -11.40
C LEU A 303 21.04 -1.46 -10.12
N ILE A 304 20.07 -1.43 -9.19
CA ILE A 304 20.22 -0.73 -7.90
C ILE A 304 21.38 -1.34 -7.10
N ALA A 305 21.46 -2.67 -7.00
CA ALA A 305 22.57 -3.34 -6.33
C ALA A 305 23.94 -2.98 -6.95
N THR A 306 24.04 -2.90 -8.27
CA THR A 306 25.27 -2.52 -8.99
C THR A 306 25.66 -1.08 -8.73
N MET A 307 24.70 -0.14 -8.78
CA MET A 307 24.95 1.28 -8.49
C MET A 307 25.39 1.49 -7.03
N VAL A 308 24.71 0.85 -6.09
CA VAL A 308 25.02 0.93 -4.65
C VAL A 308 26.38 0.30 -4.33
N PHE A 309 26.71 -0.84 -4.95
CA PHE A 309 28.03 -1.49 -4.85
C PHE A 309 29.14 -0.58 -5.39
N ALA A 310 28.92 0.06 -6.56
CA ALA A 310 29.87 1.02 -7.10
C ALA A 310 30.07 2.26 -6.20
N SER A 311 29.00 2.76 -5.56
CA SER A 311 29.07 3.84 -4.56
C SER A 311 29.82 3.44 -3.29
N ALA A 312 29.80 2.16 -2.90
CA ALA A 312 30.52 1.68 -1.71
C ALA A 312 32.05 1.79 -1.84
N PHE A 313 32.59 1.64 -3.05
CA PHE A 313 34.03 1.83 -3.33
C PHE A 313 34.38 3.28 -3.70
N GLN A 314 33.44 4.04 -4.25
CA GLN A 314 33.62 5.47 -4.57
C GLN A 314 33.33 6.35 -3.33
N VAL A 315 34.10 6.10 -2.27
CA VAL A 315 33.89 6.65 -0.93
C VAL A 315 33.99 8.19 -0.93
N PRO A 316 32.94 8.93 -0.52
CA PRO A 316 32.94 10.39 -0.47
C PRO A 316 34.09 10.94 0.39
N GLY A 317 34.81 11.92 -0.15
CA GLY A 317 35.97 12.53 0.51
C GLY A 317 37.29 11.75 0.40
N GLY A 318 37.28 10.52 -0.13
CA GLY A 318 38.46 9.70 -0.33
C GLY A 318 38.96 8.96 0.91
N ILE A 319 40.12 8.32 0.77
CA ILE A 319 40.75 7.44 1.77
C ILE A 319 42.12 8.01 2.15
N ASN A 320 42.45 8.02 3.44
CA ASN A 320 43.75 8.48 3.95
C ASN A 320 44.87 7.48 3.62
N SER A 321 46.12 7.90 3.79
CA SER A 321 47.33 7.05 3.79
C SER A 321 47.20 5.78 4.66
N ASN A 322 46.35 5.83 5.68
CA ASN A 322 46.16 4.77 6.67
C ASN A 322 45.00 3.81 6.30
N GLY A 323 44.46 3.88 5.09
CA GLY A 323 43.34 3.03 4.61
C GLY A 323 41.95 3.40 5.15
N LEU A 324 41.83 4.49 5.92
CA LEU A 324 40.59 4.93 6.56
C LEU A 324 39.93 6.08 5.80
N PRO A 325 38.61 6.04 5.52
CA PRO A 325 37.87 7.13 4.89
C PRO A 325 37.99 8.47 5.60
N ASN A 326 38.19 9.54 4.83
CA ASN A 326 38.50 10.88 5.34
C ASN A 326 37.34 11.50 6.13
N LEU A 327 36.10 11.12 5.84
CA LEU A 327 34.89 11.68 6.43
C LEU A 327 34.28 10.83 7.57
N LEU A 328 34.99 9.80 8.07
CA LEU A 328 34.53 8.86 9.11
C LEU A 328 33.89 9.53 10.34
N GLN A 329 34.38 10.70 10.77
CA GLN A 329 33.88 11.41 11.95
C GLN A 329 32.61 12.25 11.69
N HIS A 330 32.15 12.35 10.44
CA HIS A 330 30.97 13.15 10.08
C HIS A 330 29.70 12.27 10.06
N THR A 331 28.68 12.63 10.83
CA THR A 331 27.43 11.85 10.93
C THR A 331 26.76 11.52 9.58
N PRO A 332 26.72 12.41 8.57
CA PRO A 332 26.15 12.07 7.26
C PRO A 332 26.93 10.96 6.52
N PHE A 333 28.23 10.78 6.80
CA PHE A 333 29.03 9.68 6.24
C PHE A 333 28.62 8.32 6.83
N MET A 334 28.27 8.28 8.13
CA MET A 334 27.70 7.10 8.75
C MET A 334 26.30 6.79 8.19
N VAL A 335 25.46 7.81 7.99
CA VAL A 335 24.14 7.65 7.35
C VAL A 335 24.27 7.13 5.92
N PHE A 336 25.18 7.67 5.11
CA PHE A 336 25.54 7.17 3.79
C PHE A 336 25.91 5.69 3.81
N THR A 337 26.87 5.31 4.68
CA THR A 337 27.40 3.94 4.78
C THR A 337 26.31 2.93 5.18
N ILE A 338 25.52 3.25 6.21
CA ILE A 338 24.40 2.40 6.68
C ILE A 338 23.34 2.27 5.58
N SER A 339 23.01 3.37 4.89
CA SER A 339 22.00 3.36 3.82
C SER A 339 22.45 2.54 2.61
N ILE A 340 23.75 2.53 2.27
CA ILE A 340 24.32 1.64 1.25
C ILE A 340 24.14 0.16 1.63
N VAL A 341 24.44 -0.22 2.88
CA VAL A 341 24.29 -1.61 3.35
C VAL A 341 22.82 -2.05 3.31
N ILE A 342 21.89 -1.18 3.75
CA ILE A 342 20.44 -1.45 3.67
C ILE A 342 19.99 -1.57 2.21
N ALA A 343 20.39 -0.65 1.33
CA ALA A 343 20.01 -0.69 -0.08
C ALA A 343 20.53 -1.95 -0.79
N LEU A 344 21.80 -2.31 -0.59
CA LEU A 344 22.41 -3.48 -1.22
C LEU A 344 21.77 -4.79 -0.77
N SER A 345 21.59 -4.96 0.55
CA SER A 345 20.99 -6.18 1.12
C SER A 345 19.52 -6.36 0.73
N THR A 346 18.72 -5.30 0.76
CA THR A 346 17.30 -5.35 0.37
C THR A 346 17.11 -5.55 -1.14
N SER A 347 17.93 -4.92 -1.99
CA SER A 347 17.87 -5.14 -3.45
C SER A 347 18.34 -6.53 -3.85
N LEU A 348 19.41 -7.08 -3.24
CA LEU A 348 19.84 -8.46 -3.52
C LEU A 348 18.80 -9.49 -3.03
N THR A 349 18.22 -9.28 -1.86
CA THR A 349 17.11 -10.13 -1.36
C THR A 349 15.90 -10.08 -2.30
N SER A 350 15.58 -8.90 -2.83
CA SER A 350 14.52 -8.70 -3.82
C SER A 350 14.78 -9.47 -5.12
N ALA A 351 16.00 -9.36 -5.67
CA ALA A 351 16.42 -10.12 -6.86
C ALA A 351 16.31 -11.64 -6.65
N VAL A 352 16.65 -12.17 -5.47
CA VAL A 352 16.46 -13.59 -5.13
C VAL A 352 14.98 -13.98 -5.07
N MET A 353 14.10 -13.12 -4.54
CA MET A 353 12.65 -13.38 -4.51
C MET A 353 12.04 -13.39 -5.92
N PHE A 354 12.46 -12.49 -6.81
CA PHE A 354 12.03 -12.53 -8.21
C PHE A 354 12.60 -13.72 -8.98
N LEU A 355 13.87 -14.08 -8.76
CA LEU A 355 14.46 -15.31 -9.32
C LEU A 355 13.67 -16.55 -8.88
N TYR A 356 13.28 -16.63 -7.60
CA TYR A 356 12.41 -17.71 -7.11
C TYR A 356 11.11 -17.78 -7.90
N ILE A 357 10.44 -16.65 -8.12
CA ILE A 357 9.20 -16.56 -8.92
C ILE A 357 9.43 -17.06 -10.35
N LEU A 358 10.54 -16.70 -10.99
CA LEU A 358 10.88 -17.19 -12.34
C LEU A 358 11.08 -18.71 -12.39
N THR A 359 11.61 -19.31 -11.31
CA THR A 359 11.84 -20.76 -11.17
C THR A 359 10.67 -21.55 -10.56
N ALA A 360 9.56 -20.91 -10.22
CA ALA A 360 8.42 -21.58 -9.59
C ALA A 360 7.70 -22.55 -10.54
N ARG A 361 6.89 -23.46 -9.98
CA ARG A 361 6.13 -24.47 -10.74
C ARG A 361 4.79 -23.96 -11.29
N TYR A 362 4.31 -22.81 -10.82
CA TYR A 362 3.03 -22.20 -11.22
C TYR A 362 1.84 -23.16 -11.14
N ALA A 363 1.78 -23.95 -10.07
CA ALA A 363 0.57 -24.72 -9.77
C ALA A 363 -0.59 -23.74 -9.45
N GLU A 364 -1.82 -24.12 -9.77
CA GLU A 364 -3.00 -23.26 -9.60
C GLU A 364 -3.11 -22.70 -8.17
N GLU A 365 -3.00 -23.54 -7.14
CA GLU A 365 -3.00 -23.13 -5.73
C GLU A 365 -1.83 -22.21 -5.32
N ASP A 366 -0.69 -22.23 -6.02
CA ASP A 366 0.42 -21.30 -5.72
C ASP A 366 -0.03 -19.83 -5.92
N PHE A 367 -0.98 -19.56 -6.82
CA PHE A 367 -1.54 -18.23 -7.05
C PHE A 367 -2.39 -17.72 -5.89
N ARG A 368 -2.92 -18.59 -5.01
CA ARG A 368 -3.82 -18.16 -3.92
C ARG A 368 -3.08 -17.32 -2.87
N LEU A 369 -1.86 -17.72 -2.51
CA LEU A 369 -1.03 -17.06 -1.49
C LEU A 369 0.46 -17.05 -1.85
N ALA A 370 1.02 -18.20 -2.26
CA ALA A 370 2.47 -18.40 -2.27
C ALA A 370 3.22 -17.51 -3.27
N LEU A 371 2.69 -17.33 -4.49
CA LEU A 371 3.26 -16.46 -5.51
C LEU A 371 2.99 -14.96 -5.22
N PRO A 372 1.76 -14.53 -4.90
CA PRO A 372 1.49 -13.13 -4.51
C PRO A 372 2.31 -12.65 -3.32
N THR A 373 2.44 -13.44 -2.24
CA THR A 373 3.23 -13.03 -1.07
C THR A 373 4.71 -12.87 -1.40
N ARG A 374 5.29 -13.71 -2.27
CA ARG A 374 6.66 -13.55 -2.76
C ARG A 374 6.82 -12.31 -3.64
N LEU A 375 5.83 -12.02 -4.49
CA LEU A 375 5.82 -10.82 -5.35
C LEU A 375 5.75 -9.53 -4.52
N ILE A 376 4.87 -9.49 -3.51
CA ILE A 376 4.76 -8.39 -2.53
C ILE A 376 6.10 -8.18 -1.81
N LEU A 377 6.74 -9.26 -1.34
CA LEU A 377 8.01 -9.20 -0.61
C LEU A 377 9.16 -8.70 -1.50
N GLY A 378 9.23 -9.17 -2.75
CA GLY A 378 10.18 -8.67 -3.75
C GLY A 378 10.00 -7.17 -4.00
N LEU A 379 8.78 -6.73 -4.33
CA LEU A 379 8.46 -5.33 -4.60
C LEU A 379 8.73 -4.41 -3.38
N ALA A 380 8.43 -4.87 -2.16
CA ALA A 380 8.77 -4.16 -0.93
C ALA A 380 10.29 -4.00 -0.76
N GLY A 381 11.08 -5.04 -1.09
CA GLY A 381 12.54 -4.98 -1.12
C GLY A 381 13.08 -3.93 -2.11
N VAL A 382 12.52 -3.85 -3.32
CA VAL A 382 12.88 -2.80 -4.30
C VAL A 382 12.58 -1.41 -3.71
N PHE A 383 11.39 -1.22 -3.15
CA PHE A 383 10.97 0.08 -2.61
C PHE A 383 11.87 0.56 -1.46
N ILE A 384 12.24 -0.33 -0.54
CA ILE A 384 13.19 -0.02 0.54
C ILE A 384 14.57 0.31 -0.04
N SER A 385 15.04 -0.44 -1.05
CA SER A 385 16.34 -0.17 -1.67
C SER A 385 16.40 1.17 -2.40
N ILE A 386 15.32 1.60 -3.06
CA ILE A 386 15.19 2.93 -3.68
C ILE A 386 15.24 4.03 -2.61
N ILE A 387 14.48 3.90 -1.52
CA ILE A 387 14.48 4.89 -0.42
C ILE A 387 15.88 5.01 0.19
N ALA A 388 16.52 3.89 0.52
CA ALA A 388 17.86 3.89 1.11
C ALA A 388 18.92 4.45 0.13
N MET A 389 18.79 4.19 -1.17
CA MET A 389 19.64 4.82 -2.20
C MET A 389 19.45 6.34 -2.27
N MET A 390 18.23 6.86 -2.16
CA MET A 390 17.97 8.31 -2.11
C MET A 390 18.49 8.96 -0.82
N VAL A 391 18.44 8.27 0.32
CA VAL A 391 19.08 8.74 1.58
C VAL A 391 20.60 8.76 1.44
N SER A 392 21.21 7.76 0.81
CA SER A 392 22.65 7.73 0.50
C SER A 392 23.06 8.90 -0.43
N PHE A 393 22.30 9.14 -1.50
CA PHE A 393 22.56 10.24 -2.43
C PHE A 393 22.44 11.61 -1.74
N THR A 394 21.37 11.86 -0.99
CA THR A 394 21.17 13.14 -0.27
C THR A 394 22.24 13.36 0.81
N ALA A 395 22.66 12.31 1.53
CA ALA A 395 23.79 12.40 2.47
C ALA A 395 25.11 12.76 1.77
N THR A 396 25.37 12.18 0.59
CA THR A 396 26.57 12.47 -0.23
C THR A 396 26.60 13.93 -0.69
N ILE A 397 25.50 14.42 -1.26
CA ILE A 397 25.39 15.81 -1.71
C ILE A 397 25.44 16.78 -0.52
N PHE A 398 24.87 16.42 0.64
CA PHE A 398 25.00 17.22 1.86
C PHE A 398 26.46 17.33 2.32
N LEU A 399 27.25 16.24 2.28
CA LEU A 399 28.68 16.30 2.58
C LEU A 399 29.41 17.28 1.64
N MET A 400 29.17 17.21 0.33
CA MET A 400 29.77 18.14 -0.63
C MET A 400 29.35 19.60 -0.39
N LEU A 401 28.05 19.88 -0.22
CA LEU A 401 27.55 21.23 0.05
C LEU A 401 28.02 21.79 1.39
N SER A 402 28.25 20.94 2.40
CA SER A 402 28.76 21.37 3.71
C SER A 402 30.19 21.92 3.63
N ALA A 403 31.02 21.43 2.71
CA ALA A 403 32.35 21.97 2.44
C ALA A 403 32.28 23.35 1.75
N ILE A 404 31.28 23.57 0.88
CA ILE A 404 31.08 24.80 0.10
C ILE A 404 30.29 25.86 0.91
N LYS A 405 29.71 25.50 2.06
CA LYS A 405 28.94 26.38 2.97
C LYS A 405 27.69 27.03 2.34
N MET A 406 27.05 26.37 1.37
CA MET A 406 25.88 26.90 0.64
C MET A 406 24.55 26.35 1.20
N PRO A 407 23.81 27.08 2.06
CA PRO A 407 22.63 26.54 2.76
C PRO A 407 21.44 26.27 1.83
N TRP A 408 21.17 27.19 0.90
CA TRP A 408 20.08 27.10 -0.08
C TRP A 408 20.13 25.84 -0.96
N GLY A 409 21.33 25.35 -1.31
CA GLY A 409 21.50 24.14 -2.11
C GLY A 409 20.94 22.88 -1.42
N VAL A 410 21.01 22.79 -0.10
CA VAL A 410 20.51 21.63 0.66
C VAL A 410 18.99 21.49 0.53
N PHE A 411 18.26 22.62 0.54
CA PHE A 411 16.81 22.65 0.40
C PHE A 411 16.36 22.23 -1.01
N ALA A 412 17.06 22.71 -2.05
CA ALA A 412 16.80 22.32 -3.44
C ALA A 412 17.02 20.82 -3.69
N VAL A 413 18.12 20.26 -3.15
CA VAL A 413 18.45 18.83 -3.26
C VAL A 413 17.42 17.96 -2.53
N TYR A 414 16.96 18.38 -1.36
CA TYR A 414 15.92 17.67 -0.59
C TYR A 414 14.57 17.62 -1.33
N ILE A 415 14.14 18.73 -1.95
CA ILE A 415 12.93 18.74 -2.80
C ILE A 415 13.08 17.80 -3.98
N LEU A 416 14.23 17.86 -4.68
CA LEU A 416 14.50 17.03 -5.86
C LEU A 416 14.54 15.53 -5.52
N ALA A 417 15.07 15.15 -4.35
CA ALA A 417 15.12 13.76 -3.90
C ALA A 417 13.76 13.23 -3.41
N CYS A 418 12.87 14.08 -2.88
CA CYS A 418 11.53 13.66 -2.46
C CYS A 418 10.61 13.32 -3.63
N PHE A 419 10.75 14.02 -4.77
CA PHE A 419 9.82 13.93 -5.90
C PHE A 419 9.73 12.53 -6.56
N PRO A 420 10.83 11.81 -6.84
CA PRO A 420 10.75 10.42 -7.33
C PRO A 420 10.11 9.47 -6.32
N VAL A 421 10.39 9.66 -5.02
CA VAL A 421 9.91 8.77 -3.95
C VAL A 421 8.39 8.90 -3.76
N THR A 422 7.85 10.12 -3.79
CA THR A 422 6.39 10.33 -3.69
C THR A 422 5.65 9.83 -4.92
N ILE A 423 6.20 10.01 -6.12
CA ILE A 423 5.63 9.45 -7.35
C ILE A 423 5.59 7.92 -7.27
N PHE A 424 6.72 7.26 -6.99
CA PHE A 424 6.79 5.80 -6.92
C PHE A 424 5.86 5.24 -5.82
N ALA A 425 5.83 5.86 -4.64
CA ALA A 425 4.91 5.46 -3.57
C ALA A 425 3.44 5.57 -4.00
N SER A 426 3.04 6.66 -4.68
CA SER A 426 1.67 6.85 -5.15
C SER A 426 1.27 5.87 -6.27
N MET A 427 2.21 5.47 -7.13
CA MET A 427 1.98 4.48 -8.18
C MET A 427 1.87 3.05 -7.65
N GLN A 428 2.63 2.68 -6.60
CA GLN A 428 2.60 1.33 -6.03
C GLN A 428 1.48 1.13 -4.99
N LEU A 429 0.98 2.19 -4.35
CA LEU A 429 -0.06 2.08 -3.31
C LEU A 429 -1.32 1.30 -3.77
N PRO A 430 -1.88 1.51 -4.98
CA PRO A 430 -3.03 0.73 -5.46
C PRO A 430 -2.72 -0.76 -5.56
N LEU A 431 -1.52 -1.11 -6.04
CA LEU A 431 -1.08 -2.50 -6.16
C LEU A 431 -1.00 -3.18 -4.78
N PHE A 432 -0.43 -2.52 -3.76
CA PHE A 432 -0.42 -2.98 -2.36
C PHE A 432 -1.80 -2.96 -1.66
N ILE A 433 -2.82 -2.35 -2.25
CA ILE A 433 -4.21 -2.43 -1.79
C ILE A 433 -4.91 -3.63 -2.43
N THR A 434 -4.76 -3.83 -3.74
CA THR A 434 -5.36 -4.96 -4.49
C THR A 434 -4.72 -6.32 -4.13
N LEU A 435 -3.39 -6.37 -3.95
CA LEU A 435 -2.65 -7.57 -3.50
C LEU A 435 -2.91 -7.92 -2.04
N ARG A 436 -3.48 -7.01 -1.24
CA ARG A 436 -3.78 -7.30 0.16
C ARG A 436 -4.97 -8.27 0.19
N PRO A 437 -4.87 -9.43 0.89
CA PRO A 437 -6.04 -10.27 1.10
C PRO A 437 -7.17 -9.43 1.68
N LYS A 438 -8.38 -9.56 1.14
CA LYS A 438 -9.56 -8.88 1.69
C LYS A 438 -10.01 -9.69 2.91
N TRP A 439 -9.28 -9.53 4.03
CA TRP A 439 -9.36 -10.33 5.27
C TRP A 439 -10.76 -10.34 5.90
N SER A 440 -11.68 -11.13 5.34
CA SER A 440 -13.04 -11.35 5.85
C SER A 440 -13.12 -12.60 6.73
N GLY A 441 -12.25 -12.67 7.74
CA GLY A 441 -12.20 -13.76 8.72
C GLY A 441 -11.10 -13.52 9.76
N PRO A 442 -11.38 -13.65 11.07
CA PRO A 442 -10.40 -13.34 12.13
C PRO A 442 -9.31 -14.41 12.26
N GLU A 443 -9.56 -15.65 11.84
CA GLU A 443 -8.76 -16.82 12.22
C GLU A 443 -7.42 -16.96 11.46
N GLN A 444 -7.32 -16.40 10.25
CA GLN A 444 -6.13 -16.59 9.40
C GLN A 444 -5.06 -15.49 9.53
N ALA A 445 -5.31 -14.45 10.35
CA ALA A 445 -4.39 -13.34 10.54
C ALA A 445 -3.00 -13.76 11.08
N GLY A 446 -2.92 -14.88 11.80
CA GLY A 446 -1.65 -15.41 12.33
C GLY A 446 -0.65 -15.90 11.28
N VAL A 447 -1.10 -16.27 10.07
CA VAL A 447 -0.23 -16.91 9.05
C VAL A 447 0.85 -15.96 8.51
N LEU A 448 0.60 -14.65 8.51
CA LEU A 448 1.60 -13.64 8.14
C LEU A 448 2.55 -13.26 9.30
N ILE A 449 2.31 -13.78 10.52
CA ILE A 449 3.08 -13.50 11.74
C ILE A 449 3.94 -14.72 12.11
N ASN A 450 4.68 -15.22 11.13
CA ASN A 450 5.64 -16.33 11.26
C ASN A 450 7.08 -15.80 11.09
N PRO A 451 8.13 -16.39 11.69
CA PRO A 451 8.91 -15.63 12.68
C PRO A 451 10.06 -14.83 12.07
N TYR A 452 10.34 -15.00 10.78
CA TYR A 452 11.56 -14.53 10.11
C TYR A 452 11.72 -13.00 10.06
N PHE A 453 10.62 -12.23 10.16
CA PHE A 453 10.68 -10.76 10.17
C PHE A 453 10.87 -10.14 11.57
N MET A 454 10.64 -10.92 12.64
CA MET A 454 10.73 -10.41 14.00
C MET A 454 12.17 -10.12 14.48
N PRO A 455 13.20 -10.97 14.27
CA PRO A 455 14.53 -10.76 14.84
C PRO A 455 15.13 -9.39 14.53
N VAL A 456 15.06 -8.93 13.28
CA VAL A 456 15.66 -7.65 12.85
C VAL A 456 14.91 -6.46 13.47
N LEU A 457 13.58 -6.52 13.56
CA LEU A 457 12.77 -5.44 14.13
C LEU A 457 12.81 -5.43 15.67
N TYR A 458 12.86 -6.61 16.30
CA TYR A 458 12.93 -6.78 17.75
C TYR A 458 14.31 -6.38 18.31
N LEU A 459 15.40 -6.73 17.61
CA LEU A 459 16.76 -6.30 17.98
C LEU A 459 17.00 -4.81 17.76
N THR A 460 16.32 -4.17 16.80
CA THR A 460 16.41 -2.71 16.60
C THR A 460 15.53 -1.91 17.55
N LEU A 461 14.42 -2.48 18.04
CA LEU A 461 13.55 -1.84 19.04
C LEU A 461 13.98 -2.07 20.49
N ARG A 462 14.77 -3.10 20.80
CA ARG A 462 15.22 -3.42 22.17
C ARG A 462 16.60 -2.87 22.51
N GLY A 463 16.83 -1.60 22.20
CA GLY A 463 17.86 -0.81 22.89
C GLY A 463 17.49 -0.60 24.37
N GLU A 464 18.49 -0.52 25.24
CA GLU A 464 18.37 -0.22 26.68
C GLU A 464 17.43 -1.10 27.53
N LYS A 465 17.97 -2.23 28.05
CA LYS A 465 18.39 -2.34 29.47
C LYS A 465 18.66 -3.79 29.87
N GLN A 466 19.90 -4.10 30.20
CA GLN A 466 20.24 -5.34 30.92
C GLN A 466 21.54 -5.20 31.74
N ASN A 467 21.47 -4.40 32.80
CA ASN A 467 22.54 -4.29 33.81
C ASN A 467 22.27 -5.26 34.98
N SER A 468 22.62 -6.53 34.82
CA SER A 468 23.03 -7.42 35.91
C SER A 468 23.38 -8.82 35.40
N TRP A 469 24.62 -9.25 35.62
CA TRP A 469 24.99 -10.66 35.70
C TRP A 469 24.71 -11.18 37.12
N PRO A 470 24.47 -12.48 37.27
CA PRO A 470 25.40 -13.26 38.09
C PRO A 470 25.95 -14.49 37.35
N LEU A 471 26.80 -15.24 38.05
CA LEU A 471 27.68 -16.28 37.51
C LEU A 471 27.10 -17.71 37.55
N GLU A 472 27.74 -18.58 36.78
CA GLU A 472 27.67 -20.06 36.74
C GLU A 472 28.13 -20.76 38.06
N PRO A 473 28.02 -22.10 38.20
CA PRO A 473 27.01 -23.06 37.70
C PRO A 473 26.62 -24.15 38.76
N ASP A 474 26.00 -25.24 38.28
CA ASP A 474 26.01 -26.62 38.79
C ASP A 474 25.50 -26.99 40.20
N HIS A 475 24.43 -27.81 40.24
CA HIS A 475 24.52 -29.19 40.74
C HIS A 475 23.29 -30.05 40.38
N TYR A 476 23.52 -31.28 39.92
CA TYR A 476 22.51 -32.36 39.89
C TYR A 476 22.28 -32.94 41.30
N PRO A 477 21.09 -33.49 41.56
CA PRO A 477 20.93 -34.65 42.43
C PRO A 477 20.53 -35.90 41.62
N SER A 478 21.25 -36.98 41.86
CA SER A 478 20.81 -38.35 41.55
C SER A 478 20.55 -39.08 42.86
N VAL A 479 19.30 -39.53 43.08
CA VAL A 479 18.84 -40.69 43.88
C VAL A 479 17.31 -40.68 43.86
#